data_AF-A0A6G1HWP9-F1
#
_entry.id   AF-A0A6G1HWP9-F1
#
_cell.length_a   1.000
_cell.length_b   1.000
_cell.length_c   1.000
_cell.angle_alpha   90.00
_cell.angle_beta   90.00
_cell.angle_gamma   90.00
#
_symmetry.space_group_name_H-M   'P 1'
#
loop_
_entity.id
_entity.type
_entity.pdbx_description
1 polymer ?
#
loop_
_entity_poly.entity_id
_entity_poly.type
_entity_poly.pdbx_seq_one_letter_code
_entity_poly.pdbx_strand_id
1 'polypeptide(L)'
;MIPMQFGPAATTFPSSALPQHVARDVRGKPRGVRLEDCPLSEMTQYRCDIVGRETSSPSVRCEWFLRLFRRCADGLTVETTDWEWSRSK
;
A
#
# COMPACT_ATOMS: atom_id res chain seq x y z
N MET A 1 19.31 -23.79 -0.51
CA MET A 1 17.98 -23.22 -0.83
C MET A 1 17.47 -22.53 0.42
N ILE A 2 17.32 -21.20 0.39
CA ILE A 2 16.75 -20.43 1.52
C ILE A 2 15.22 -20.59 1.42
N PRO A 3 14.52 -21.07 2.46
CA PRO A 3 13.07 -21.14 2.42
C PRO A 3 12.50 -19.72 2.38
N MET A 4 11.78 -19.40 1.30
CA MET A 4 10.94 -18.22 1.23
C MET A 4 9.75 -18.47 2.16
N GLN A 5 9.85 -18.03 3.41
CA GLN A 5 8.73 -18.00 4.34
C GLN A 5 7.76 -16.93 3.85
N PHE A 6 6.67 -17.32 3.21
CA PHE A 6 5.55 -16.42 2.98
C PHE A 6 5.02 -15.97 4.35
N GLY A 7 4.92 -14.64 4.55
CA GLY A 7 4.37 -14.06 5.78
C GLY A 7 2.94 -14.57 6.05
N PRO A 8 2.40 -14.35 7.26
CA PRO A 8 1.02 -14.72 7.56
C PRO A 8 0.08 -14.14 6.49
N ALA A 9 -0.94 -14.92 6.10
CA ALA A 9 -1.93 -14.51 5.12
C ALA A 9 -2.45 -13.12 5.50
N ALA A 10 -2.19 -12.13 4.64
CA ALA A 10 -2.68 -10.78 4.86
C ALA A 10 -4.21 -10.83 4.87
N THR A 11 -4.82 -10.50 6.01
CA THR A 11 -6.27 -10.41 6.10
C THR A 11 -6.73 -9.27 5.19
N THR A 12 -7.60 -9.59 4.23
CA THR A 12 -8.22 -8.58 3.37
C THR A 12 -9.39 -7.95 4.10
N PHE A 13 -9.50 -6.62 4.02
CA PHE A 13 -10.59 -5.85 4.59
C PHE A 13 -10.89 -4.67 3.64
N PRO A 14 -12.12 -4.11 3.67
CA PRO A 14 -12.46 -2.96 2.83
C PRO A 14 -11.64 -1.73 3.24
N SER A 15 -11.31 -0.85 2.28
CA SER A 15 -10.52 0.36 2.54
C SER A 15 -11.13 1.27 3.63
N SER A 16 -12.46 1.27 3.78
CA SER A 16 -13.17 2.00 4.84
C SER A 16 -12.81 1.53 6.26
N ALA A 17 -12.38 0.28 6.42
CA ALA A 17 -11.95 -0.29 7.71
C ALA A 17 -10.47 -0.03 8.03
N LEU A 18 -9.73 0.66 7.16
CA LEU A 18 -8.31 0.94 7.33
C LEU A 18 -7.99 1.71 8.63
N PRO A 19 -8.73 2.77 9.03
CA PRO A 19 -8.45 3.47 10.29
C PRO A 19 -8.52 2.55 11.51
N GLN A 20 -9.49 1.62 11.51
CA GLN A 20 -9.70 0.68 12.61
C GLN A 20 -8.56 -0.35 12.71
N HIS A 21 -8.05 -0.80 11.57
CA HIS A 21 -6.92 -1.73 11.52
C HIS A 21 -5.61 -1.07 11.95
N VAL A 22 -5.37 0.17 11.52
CA VAL A 22 -4.15 0.93 11.87
C VAL A 22 -4.12 1.32 13.35
N ALA A 23 -5.29 1.55 13.95
CA ALA A 23 -5.42 1.90 15.36
C ALA A 23 -4.92 0.79 16.31
N ARG A 24 -4.65 -0.42 15.81
CA ARG A 24 -4.12 -1.55 16.59
C ARG A 24 -2.82 -2.05 15.97
N ASP A 25 -1.91 -2.56 16.81
CA ASP A 25 -0.70 -3.23 16.33
C ASP A 25 -0.97 -4.71 15.94
N VAL A 26 0.06 -5.40 15.47
CA VAL A 26 -0.02 -6.82 15.07
C VAL A 26 -0.38 -7.76 16.22
N ARG A 27 -0.29 -7.30 17.47
CA ARG A 27 -0.69 -8.02 18.69
C ARG A 27 -2.06 -7.57 19.21
N GLY A 28 -2.74 -6.67 18.50
CA GLY A 28 -4.03 -6.09 18.88
C GLY A 28 -3.95 -4.94 19.88
N LYS A 29 -2.75 -4.48 20.28
CA LYS A 29 -2.59 -3.38 21.24
C LYS A 29 -2.96 -2.04 20.58
N PRO A 30 -3.69 -1.15 21.27
CA PRO A 30 -3.99 0.18 20.74
C PRO A 30 -2.73 1.00 20.46
N ARG A 31 -2.67 1.65 19.29
CA ARG A 31 -1.59 2.56 18.87
C ARG A 31 -1.91 4.03 19.08
N GLY A 32 -3.17 4.39 19.36
CA GLY A 32 -3.58 5.79 19.55
C GLY A 32 -3.40 6.66 18.31
N VAL A 33 -3.33 6.07 17.11
CA VAL A 33 -3.11 6.76 15.84
C VAL A 33 -4.45 7.06 15.16
N ARG A 34 -4.63 8.31 14.72
CA ARG A 34 -5.69 8.71 13.77
C ARG A 34 -5.03 9.09 12.46
N LEU A 35 -5.43 8.46 11.37
CA LEU A 35 -4.77 8.61 10.06
C LEU A 35 -4.86 10.05 9.52
N GLU A 36 -5.95 10.74 9.85
CA GLU A 36 -6.24 12.11 9.43
C GLU A 36 -5.24 13.12 10.00
N ASP A 37 -4.70 12.85 11.19
CA ASP A 37 -3.70 13.70 11.84
C ASP A 37 -2.28 13.49 11.26
N CYS A 38 -2.08 12.41 10.51
CA CYS A 38 -0.79 12.08 9.94
C CYS A 38 -0.58 12.83 8.61
N PRO A 39 0.62 13.40 8.36
CA PRO A 39 0.98 13.97 7.07
C PRO A 39 0.70 13.02 5.90
N LEU A 40 0.02 13.54 4.87
CA LEU A 40 -0.19 12.87 3.60
C LEU A 40 1.04 13.08 2.71
N SER A 41 1.54 12.00 2.13
CA SER A 41 2.64 11.99 1.18
C SER A 41 2.23 11.25 -0.08
N GLU A 42 2.74 11.70 -1.21
CA GLU A 42 2.49 11.08 -2.51
C GLU A 42 3.78 10.47 -3.06
N MET A 43 3.67 9.35 -3.76
CA MET A 43 4.78 8.69 -4.41
C MET A 43 4.33 8.16 -5.77
N THR A 44 4.96 8.66 -6.83
CA THR A 44 4.80 8.11 -8.18
C THR A 44 5.59 6.80 -8.29
N GLN A 45 4.91 5.75 -8.72
CA GLN A 45 5.50 4.44 -9.01
C GLN A 45 5.24 4.07 -10.46
N TYR A 46 5.98 3.10 -10.98
CA TYR A 46 5.84 2.60 -12.34
C TYR A 46 5.61 1.10 -12.32
N ARG A 47 4.60 0.64 -13.06
CA ARG A 47 4.37 -0.77 -13.35
C ARG A 47 4.88 -1.01 -14.76
N CYS A 48 5.94 -1.81 -14.86
CA CYS A 48 6.56 -2.13 -16.13
C CYS A 48 6.26 -3.58 -16.49
N ASP A 49 5.68 -3.77 -17.66
CA ASP A 49 5.37 -5.07 -18.23
C ASP A 49 6.15 -5.27 -19.53
N ILE A 50 6.54 -6.51 -19.81
CA ILE A 50 7.15 -6.87 -21.09
C ILE A 50 6.01 -7.22 -22.05
N VAL A 51 5.89 -6.46 -23.13
CA VAL A 51 4.90 -6.63 -24.19
C VAL A 51 5.54 -7.40 -25.35
N GLY A 52 4.81 -8.38 -25.89
CA GLY A 52 5.29 -9.18 -27.02
C GLY A 52 6.39 -10.17 -26.64
N ARG A 53 6.32 -10.80 -25.45
CA ARG A 53 7.33 -11.76 -24.97
C ARG A 53 7.55 -12.93 -25.93
N GLU A 54 6.51 -13.28 -26.67
CA GLU A 54 6.47 -14.34 -27.68
C GLU A 54 7.00 -13.92 -29.06
N THR A 55 7.35 -12.64 -29.25
CA THR A 55 7.84 -12.12 -30.53
C THR A 55 9.37 -12.06 -30.57
N SER A 56 9.95 -11.90 -31.76
CA SER A 56 11.41 -11.69 -31.93
C SER A 56 11.89 -10.33 -31.41
N SER A 57 10.99 -9.43 -31.03
CA SER A 57 11.30 -8.07 -30.59
C SER A 57 10.38 -7.65 -29.43
N PRO A 58 10.56 -8.23 -28.22
CA PRO A 58 9.83 -7.80 -27.05
C PRO A 58 10.19 -6.37 -26.67
N SER A 59 9.24 -5.64 -26.08
CA SER A 59 9.44 -4.27 -25.60
C SER A 59 8.97 -4.13 -24.14
N VAL A 60 9.55 -3.18 -23.41
CA VAL A 60 9.12 -2.85 -22.04
C VAL A 60 8.18 -1.66 -22.11
N ARG A 61 6.98 -1.80 -21.54
CA ARG A 61 6.02 -0.70 -21.39
C ARG A 61 5.82 -0.41 -19.91
N CYS A 62 6.01 0.84 -19.50
CA CYS A 62 5.82 1.28 -18.13
C CYS A 62 4.64 2.24 -18.02
N GLU A 63 3.70 1.94 -17.13
CA GLU A 63 2.59 2.83 -16.77
C GLU A 63 2.88 3.42 -15.40
N TRP A 64 2.77 4.75 -15.27
CA TRP A 64 2.90 5.40 -13.98
C TRP A 64 1.59 5.30 -13.20
N PHE A 65 1.69 5.27 -11.88
CA PHE A 65 0.55 5.37 -10.98
C PHE A 65 0.98 6.07 -9.68
N LEU A 66 0.03 6.73 -9.03
CA LEU A 66 0.27 7.43 -7.78
C LEU A 66 -0.11 6.53 -6.60
N ARG A 67 0.77 6.44 -5.60
CA ARG A 67 0.42 5.89 -4.29
C ARG A 67 0.42 6.99 -3.24
N LEU A 68 -0.57 6.93 -2.35
CA LEU A 68 -0.72 7.85 -1.24
C LEU A 68 -0.35 7.16 0.06
N PHE A 69 0.32 7.87 0.96
CA PHE A 69 0.78 7.35 2.24
C PHE A 69 0.51 8.33 3.37
N ARG A 70 0.10 7.81 4.53
CA ARG A 70 0.09 8.55 5.80
C ARG A 70 1.33 8.19 6.60
N ARG A 71 2.15 9.20 6.92
CA ARG A 71 3.38 9.04 7.73
C ARG A 71 3.08 9.48 9.16
N CYS A 72 2.77 8.54 10.02
CA CYS A 72 2.42 8.77 11.42
C CYS A 72 3.66 8.75 12.33
N ALA A 73 3.46 9.05 13.62
CA ALA A 73 4.50 8.95 14.64
C ALA A 73 5.09 7.53 14.75
N ASP A 74 6.23 7.42 15.43
CA ASP A 74 6.94 6.15 15.69
C ASP A 74 7.35 5.37 14.42
N GLY A 75 7.49 6.09 13.29
CA GLY A 75 7.90 5.51 12.01
C GLY A 75 6.79 4.74 11.29
N LEU A 76 5.55 4.76 11.81
CA LEU A 76 4.43 4.08 11.18
C LEU A 76 4.08 4.75 9.83
N THR A 77 4.31 4.02 8.74
CA THR A 77 3.91 4.44 7.40
C THR A 77 2.82 3.51 6.90
N VAL A 78 1.70 4.08 6.48
CA VAL A 78 0.53 3.34 6.00
C VAL A 78 0.24 3.78 4.57
N GLU A 79 0.11 2.82 3.66
CA GLU A 79 -0.39 3.09 2.31
C GLU A 79 -1.91 3.27 2.35
N THR A 80 -2.40 4.37 1.79
CA THR A 80 -3.77 4.85 1.95
C THR A 80 -4.45 5.17 0.63
N THR A 81 -3.93 4.73 -0.52
CA THR A 81 -4.40 5.16 -1.85
C THR A 81 -5.90 4.96 -2.03
N ASP A 82 -6.40 3.74 -1.78
CA ASP A 82 -7.82 3.43 -1.92
C ASP A 82 -8.68 4.12 -0.84
N TRP A 83 -8.13 4.35 0.35
CA TRP A 83 -8.84 5.02 1.43
C TRP A 83 -9.04 6.51 1.13
N GLU A 84 -8.01 7.21 0.67
CA GLU A 84 -8.11 8.62 0.26
C GLU A 84 -9.03 8.80 -0.95
N TRP A 85 -8.96 7.88 -1.93
CA TRP A 85 -9.88 7.89 -3.07
C TRP A 85 -11.34 7.73 -2.65
N SER A 86 -11.62 6.80 -1.72
CA SER A 86 -12.98 6.57 -1.22
C SER A 86 -13.58 7.77 -0.48
N ARG A 87 -12.74 8.67 0.04
CA ARG A 87 -13.13 9.89 0.76
C ARG A 87 -13.23 11.13 -0.12
N SER A 88 -12.67 11.08 -1.33
CA SER A 88 -12.64 12.21 -2.28
C SER A 88 -13.83 12.20 -3.25
N LYS A 89 -14.73 11.22 -3.09
CA LYS A 89 -16.04 11.17 -3.73
C LYS A 89 -17.10 11.77 -2.81
#